data_AF-W2TBK6-F1
#
_entry.id   AF-W2TBK6-F1
#
_cell.length_a   1.000
_cell.length_b   1.000
_cell.length_c   1.000
_cell.angle_alpha   90.00
_cell.angle_beta   90.00
_cell.angle_gamma   90.00
#
_symmetry.space_group_name_H-M   'P 1'
#
loop_
_entity.id
_entity.type
_entity.pdbx_description
1 polymer ?
#
loop_
_entity_poly.entity_id
_entity_poly.type
_entity_poly.pdbx_seq_one_letter_code
_entity_poly.pdbx_strand_id
1 'polypeptide(L)' 'TSGRVCAWRNETHTQGDCARLCCGKGFKITHEVIHYKCDCKFVWCCKLICKDCLQHRWVSTCS' A
#
# COMPACT_ATOMS: atom_id res chain seq x y z
N THR A 1 3.29 -13.69 -14.16
CA THR A 1 2.97 -13.17 -12.81
C THR A 1 3.91 -12.06 -12.36
N SER A 2 4.86 -11.60 -13.17
CA SER A 2 5.65 -10.40 -12.90
C SER A 2 4.74 -9.17 -12.71
N GLY A 3 5.02 -8.33 -11.72
CA GLY A 3 4.26 -7.12 -11.43
C GLY A 3 3.07 -7.28 -10.47
N ARG A 4 2.77 -8.48 -9.98
CA ARG A 4 1.69 -8.68 -8.99
C ARG A 4 2.14 -8.26 -7.60
N VAL A 5 1.30 -7.47 -6.91
CA VAL A 5 1.49 -7.13 -5.50
C VAL A 5 1.12 -8.34 -4.63
N CYS A 6 1.97 -8.65 -3.66
CA CYS A 6 1.80 -9.75 -2.73
C CYS A 6 2.20 -9.31 -1.31
N ALA A 7 1.92 -10.13 -0.29
CA ALA A 7 2.31 -9.90 1.09
C ALA A 7 3.54 -10.74 1.47
N TRP A 8 4.69 -10.08 1.73
CA TRP A 8 5.91 -10.78 2.15
C TRP A 8 6.08 -10.82 3.68
N ARG A 9 5.65 -9.76 4.35
CA ARG A 9 5.37 -9.68 5.78
C ARG A 9 3.89 -9.33 5.90
N ASN A 10 3.25 -9.70 6.99
CA ASN A 10 1.82 -9.47 7.30
C ASN A 10 1.32 -8.00 7.17
N GLU A 11 2.11 -7.09 6.60
CA GLU A 11 1.87 -5.68 6.34
C GLU A 11 0.73 -5.44 5.34
N THR A 12 0.47 -6.38 4.43
CA THR A 12 -0.65 -6.32 3.48
C THR A 12 -1.63 -7.46 3.76
N HIS A 13 -2.36 -7.37 4.87
CA HIS A 13 -3.38 -8.33 5.33
C HIS A 13 -4.41 -8.75 4.25
N THR A 14 -4.55 -8.00 3.16
CA THR A 14 -5.46 -8.26 2.04
C THR A 14 -4.81 -8.95 0.84
N GLN A 15 -3.47 -8.96 0.74
CA GLN A 15 -2.75 -9.62 -0.35
C GLN A 15 -2.23 -10.99 0.10
N GLY A 16 -2.40 -12.00 -0.75
CA GLY A 16 -1.92 -13.35 -0.46
C GLY A 16 -0.39 -13.43 -0.35
N ASP A 17 0.09 -14.54 0.21
CA ASP A 17 1.52 -14.75 0.44
C ASP A 17 2.35 -14.69 -0.86
N CYS A 18 3.47 -13.97 -0.83
CA CYS A 18 4.36 -13.82 -1.98
C CYS A 18 4.95 -15.14 -2.48
N ALA A 19 5.25 -16.12 -1.61
CA ALA A 19 5.78 -17.41 -2.04
C ALA A 19 4.79 -18.14 -2.96
N ARG A 20 3.49 -18.02 -2.63
CA ARG A 20 2.41 -18.61 -3.41
C ARG A 20 2.04 -17.78 -4.64
N LEU A 21 1.95 -16.47 -4.53
CA LEU A 21 1.58 -15.58 -5.64
C LEU A 21 2.68 -15.44 -6.70
N CYS A 22 3.94 -15.51 -6.30
CA CYS A 22 5.10 -15.40 -7.21
C CYS A 22 5.63 -16.77 -7.67
N CYS A 23 4.94 -17.87 -7.33
CA CYS A 23 5.29 -19.24 -7.74
C CYS A 23 6.76 -19.61 -7.47
N GLY A 24 7.34 -19.13 -6.35
CA GLY A 24 8.75 -19.38 -6.01
C GLY A 24 9.79 -18.61 -6.85
N LYS A 25 9.38 -17.68 -7.74
CA LYS A 25 10.32 -16.90 -8.59
C LYS A 25 10.95 -15.69 -7.88
N GLY A 26 10.69 -15.51 -6.59
CA GLY A 26 11.13 -14.36 -5.81
C GLY A 26 10.27 -13.11 -6.05
N PHE A 27 10.48 -12.10 -5.20
CA PHE A 27 9.75 -10.84 -5.20
C PHE A 27 10.70 -9.70 -4.83
N LYS A 28 10.34 -8.49 -5.25
CA LYS A 28 11.05 -7.25 -4.94
C LYS A 28 10.25 -6.48 -3.90
N ILE A 29 10.94 -5.88 -2.94
CA ILE A 29 10.32 -5.01 -1.94
C ILE A 29 10.75 -3.58 -2.26
N THR A 30 9.79 -2.70 -2.43
CA THR A 30 10.01 -1.27 -2.67
C THR A 30 9.38 -0.46 -1.55
N HIS A 31 10.13 0.51 -1.04
CA HIS A 31 9.61 1.51 -0.11
C HIS A 31 9.09 2.70 -0.88
N GLU A 32 7.80 2.99 -0.74
CA GLU A 32 7.16 4.15 -1.34
C GLU A 32 6.59 5.07 -0.25
N VAL A 33 6.70 6.37 -0.49
CA VAL A 33 6.06 7.38 0.35
C VAL A 33 4.88 7.93 -0.45
N ILE A 34 3.67 7.66 0.02
CA ILE A 34 2.45 8.11 -0.63
C ILE A 34 1.85 9.29 0.13
N HIS A 35 1.33 10.26 -0.60
CA HIS A 35 0.50 11.31 -0.03
C HIS A 35 -0.94 10.82 0.04
N TYR A 36 -1.56 10.94 1.21
CA TYR A 36 -2.97 10.61 1.39
C TYR A 36 -3.67 11.70 2.18
N LYS A 37 -4.98 11.84 1.95
CA LYS A 37 -5.81 12.79 2.71
C LYS A 37 -6.11 12.20 4.07
N CYS A 38 -5.59 12.83 5.12
CA CYS A 38 -5.79 12.47 6.52
C CYS A 38 -6.55 13.58 7.26
N ASP A 39 -7.03 13.28 8.47
CA ASP A 39 -7.62 14.27 9.38
C ASP A 39 -8.67 15.19 8.72
N CYS A 40 -9.54 14.58 7.91
CA CYS A 40 -10.60 15.30 7.22
C CYS A 40 -11.62 15.85 8.23
N LYS A 41 -11.75 17.17 8.29
CA LYS A 41 -12.71 17.88 9.14
C LYS A 41 -13.81 18.49 8.29
N PHE A 42 -15.05 18.24 8.69
CA PHE A 42 -16.22 18.87 8.10
C PHE A 42 -16.44 20.22 8.77
N VAL A 43 -16.28 21.31 8.02
CA VAL A 43 -16.26 22.68 8.58
C VAL A 43 -17.64 23.33 8.50
N TRP A 44 -18.36 23.12 7.40
CA TRP A 44 -19.67 23.71 7.12
C TRP A 44 -20.32 22.94 5.96
N CYS A 45 -21.64 23.07 5.75
CA CYS A 45 -22.38 22.45 4.63
C CYS A 45 -21.57 22.39 3.32
N CYS A 46 -21.25 21.18 2.88
CA CYS A 46 -20.45 20.84 1.68
C CYS A 46 -18.95 21.22 1.71
N LYS A 47 -18.41 21.75 2.80
CA LYS A 47 -16.99 22.10 2.95
C LYS A 47 -16.27 21.13 3.88
N LEU A 48 -15.58 20.18 3.28
CA LEU A 48 -14.65 19.26 3.92
C LEU A 48 -13.21 19.75 3.71
N ILE A 49 -12.43 19.88 4.78
CA ILE A 49 -11.02 20.24 4.73
C ILE A 49 -10.20 19.05 5.24
N CYS A 50 -9.40 18.46 4.36
CA CYS A 50 -8.45 17.40 4.70
C CYS A 50 -7.03 17.93 4.69
N LYS A 51 -6.16 17.31 5.50
CA LYS A 51 -4.72 17.52 5.44
C LYS A 51 -4.08 16.54 4.47
N ASP A 52 -2.97 16.93 3.87
CA ASP A 52 -2.11 16.02 3.12
C ASP A 52 -1.10 15.40 4.09
N CYS A 53 -1.28 14.13 4.41
CA CYS A 53 -0.32 13.35 5.19
C CYS A 53 0.57 12.51 4.28
N LEU A 54 1.74 12.17 4.82
CA LEU A 54 2.66 11.21 4.23
C LEU A 54 2.45 9.85 4.90
N GLN A 55 2.39 8.79 4.11
CA GLN A 55 2.40 7.42 4.61
C GLN A 55 3.56 6.66 3.98
N HIS A 56 4.37 6.06 4.84
CA HIS A 56 5.40 5.12 4.44
C HIS A 56 4.76 3.77 4.21
N ARG A 57 4.88 3.23 3.00
CA ARG A 57 4.36 1.91 2.64
C ARG A 57 5.45 1.07 2.01
N TRP A 58 5.52 -0.19 2.43
CA TRP A 58 6.32 -1.21 1.79
C TRP A 58 5.43 -1.99 0.82
N VAL A 59 5.85 -2.07 -0.43
CA VAL A 59 5.15 -2.82 -1.48
C VAL A 59 6.04 -3.95 -1.95
N SER A 60 5.53 -5.18 -1.83
CA SER A 60 6.18 -6.36 -2.39
C SER A 60 5.54 -6.75 -3.71
N THR A 61 6.36 -6.84 -4.76
CA THR A 61 5.94 -7.13 -6.13
C THR A 61 6.67 -8.35 -6.67
N CYS A 62 5.95 -9.29 -7.28
CA CYS A 62 6.56 -10.45 -7.92
C CYS A 62 7.50 -10.02 -9.05
N SER A 63 8.67 -10.68 -9.12
CA SER A 63 9.66 -10.43 -10.17
C SER A 63 9.17 -10.87 -11.55
#